data_AF-A0A497G995-F1
#
_entry.id   AF-A0A497G995-F1
#
_cell.length_a   1.000
_cell.length_b   1.000
_cell.length_c   1.000
_cell.angle_alpha   90.00
_cell.angle_beta   90.00
_cell.angle_gamma   90.00
#
_symmetry.space_group_name_H-M   'P 1'
#
loop_
_entity.id
_entity.type
_entity.pdbx_description
1 polymer ?
#
loop_
_entity_poly.entity_id
_entity_poly.type
_entity_poly.pdbx_seq_one_letter_code
_entity_poly.pdbx_strand_id
1 'polypeptide(L)'
;MVEVGGRGRRVWALPYSGVPALLSNVSIVSFGAAVLLALLRSPVQAVFIALGFLTALLSLGDGVEVRGGAIVLRYGFPVTVFRLELSDVVSVFNVNELRRGKLVKYFKSQLMPFILIVLLPPLYTLVCGKPANPAYIPWIILPSLLGLLLMLYFTFTAKTYRELLRRISGAVCTSLALLGFVISVMYRQSYGSSIFSDVPSLLMALVGLTLLGAFSAILAILAGKRPIIVLEDSEGKFYAVGAIDGEAASSFIKLVLREVVSRVEAST
;
A
#
# COMPACT_ATOMS: atom_id res chain seq x y z
N MET A 1 -25.39 -15.31 17.71
CA MET A 1 -24.90 -15.20 16.33
C MET A 1 -24.86 -13.72 15.99
N VAL A 2 -23.70 -13.07 16.12
CA VAL A 2 -23.54 -11.66 15.73
C VAL A 2 -22.69 -11.65 14.49
N GLU A 3 -23.33 -11.88 13.34
CA GLU A 3 -22.74 -11.41 12.10
C GLU A 3 -22.60 -9.89 12.24
N VAL A 4 -21.38 -9.37 12.24
CA VAL A 4 -21.15 -7.97 11.83
C VAL A 4 -21.29 -7.92 10.30
N GLY A 5 -22.45 -8.37 9.82
CA GLY A 5 -22.81 -8.64 8.44
C GLY A 5 -24.14 -7.98 8.06
N GLY A 6 -24.47 -6.85 8.70
CA GLY A 6 -25.60 -6.01 8.33
C GLY A 6 -25.13 -4.81 7.51
N ARG A 7 -25.28 -4.89 6.17
CA ARG A 7 -25.19 -3.78 5.19
C ARG A 7 -23.98 -2.84 5.33
N GLY A 8 -22.93 -3.16 4.57
CA GLY A 8 -21.71 -2.34 4.43
C GLY A 8 -20.60 -2.85 5.34
N ARG A 9 -19.50 -3.35 4.75
CA ARG A 9 -18.33 -3.84 5.48
C ARG A 9 -17.71 -2.71 6.31
N ARG A 10 -18.07 -2.62 7.60
CA ARG A 10 -17.54 -1.58 8.50
C ARG A 10 -16.11 -1.81 8.95
N VAL A 11 -15.63 -3.05 8.81
CA VAL A 11 -14.30 -3.49 9.24
C VAL A 11 -13.74 -4.49 8.22
N TRP A 12 -12.43 -4.42 7.93
CA TRP A 12 -11.75 -5.33 7.01
C TRP A 12 -10.34 -5.69 7.50
N ALA A 13 -9.85 -6.86 7.11
CA ALA A 13 -8.51 -7.29 7.46
C ALA A 13 -7.46 -6.53 6.62
N LEU A 14 -6.33 -6.13 7.23
CA LEU A 14 -5.22 -5.53 6.49
C LEU A 14 -4.15 -6.60 6.21
N PRO A 15 -3.55 -6.63 5.01
CA PRO A 15 -2.56 -7.64 4.64
C PRO A 15 -1.17 -7.31 5.20
N TYR A 16 -1.07 -7.17 6.51
CA TYR A 16 0.19 -6.81 7.19
C TYR A 16 0.90 -8.01 7.82
N SER A 17 0.21 -9.16 7.91
CA SER A 17 0.73 -10.37 8.54
C SER A 17 0.50 -11.62 7.70
N GLY A 18 1.34 -12.64 7.93
CA GLY A 18 1.21 -13.98 7.35
C GLY A 18 1.30 -14.03 5.82
N VAL A 19 0.59 -14.97 5.23
CA VAL A 19 0.53 -15.18 3.77
C VAL A 19 0.01 -13.95 3.02
N PRO A 20 -1.05 -13.24 3.46
CA PRO A 20 -1.52 -12.02 2.80
C PRO A 20 -0.45 -10.93 2.69
N ALA A 21 0.41 -10.77 3.70
CA ALA A 21 1.51 -9.81 3.65
C ALA A 21 2.56 -10.18 2.60
N LEU A 22 2.92 -11.47 2.51
CA LEU A 22 3.84 -11.96 1.48
C LEU A 22 3.28 -11.70 0.09
N LEU A 23 1.99 -12.01 -0.13
CA LEU A 23 1.32 -11.76 -1.41
C LEU A 23 1.26 -10.27 -1.75
N SER A 24 0.96 -9.41 -0.77
CA SER A 24 1.00 -7.95 -0.95
C SER A 24 2.40 -7.47 -1.34
N ASN A 25 3.45 -8.00 -0.70
CA ASN A 25 4.83 -7.63 -1.00
C ASN A 25 5.25 -8.09 -2.40
N VAL A 26 4.90 -9.33 -2.78
CA VAL A 26 5.16 -9.87 -4.12
C VAL A 26 4.45 -9.03 -5.18
N SER A 27 3.20 -8.63 -4.94
CA SER A 27 2.47 -7.73 -5.83
C SER A 27 3.22 -6.44 -6.09
N ILE A 28 3.60 -5.76 -5.00
CA ILE A 28 4.32 -4.48 -5.03
C ILE A 28 5.62 -4.62 -5.85
N VAL A 29 6.45 -5.60 -5.53
CA VAL A 29 7.71 -5.86 -6.25
C VAL A 29 7.47 -6.21 -7.71
N SER A 30 6.42 -7.00 -8.01
CA SER A 30 6.09 -7.40 -9.38
C SER A 30 5.72 -6.21 -10.25
N PHE A 31 4.94 -5.25 -9.73
CA PHE A 31 4.65 -4.01 -10.45
C PHE A 31 5.90 -3.16 -10.67
N GLY A 32 6.78 -3.05 -9.66
CA GLY A 32 8.05 -2.35 -9.82
C GLY A 32 8.95 -2.98 -10.90
N ALA A 33 9.04 -4.32 -10.90
CA ALA A 33 9.80 -5.07 -11.89
C ALA A 33 9.18 -4.97 -13.30
N ALA A 34 7.85 -4.99 -13.42
CA ALA A 34 7.14 -4.82 -14.68
C ALA A 34 7.51 -3.50 -15.37
N VAL A 35 7.59 -2.40 -14.61
CA VAL A 35 8.01 -1.10 -15.13
C VAL A 35 9.44 -1.16 -15.68
N LEU A 36 10.38 -1.80 -14.97
CA LEU A 36 11.74 -1.95 -15.48
C LEU A 36 11.81 -2.83 -16.74
N LEU A 37 11.09 -3.95 -16.76
CA LEU A 37 11.02 -4.83 -17.92
C LEU A 37 10.41 -4.12 -19.13
N ALA A 38 9.48 -3.20 -18.90
CA ALA A 38 8.94 -2.35 -19.95
C ALA A 38 9.98 -1.41 -20.56
N LEU A 39 10.84 -0.82 -19.73
CA LEU A 39 11.96 0.00 -20.20
C LEU A 39 12.95 -0.83 -21.02
N LEU A 40 13.16 -2.08 -20.64
CA LEU A 40 13.99 -3.05 -21.37
C LEU A 40 13.28 -3.65 -22.60
N ARG A 41 12.03 -3.27 -22.87
CA ARG A 41 11.17 -3.83 -23.95
C ARG A 41 11.04 -5.35 -23.89
N SER A 42 11.08 -5.92 -22.70
CA SER A 42 10.97 -7.36 -22.50
C SER A 42 9.50 -7.81 -22.53
N PRO A 43 9.13 -8.85 -23.30
CA PRO A 43 7.77 -9.38 -23.32
C PRO A 43 7.34 -9.96 -21.97
N VAL A 44 8.31 -10.31 -21.11
CA VAL A 44 8.09 -10.85 -19.76
C VAL A 44 7.40 -9.84 -18.85
N GLN A 45 7.38 -8.54 -19.20
CA GLN A 45 6.65 -7.50 -18.46
C GLN A 45 5.19 -7.88 -18.20
N ALA A 46 4.50 -8.50 -19.16
CA ALA A 46 3.08 -8.82 -19.07
C ALA A 46 2.82 -9.88 -17.99
N VAL A 47 3.76 -10.82 -17.84
CA VAL A 47 3.71 -11.85 -16.80
C VAL A 47 3.82 -11.22 -15.42
N PHE A 48 4.74 -10.26 -15.24
CA PHE A 48 4.88 -9.55 -13.96
C PHE A 48 3.68 -8.66 -13.63
N ILE A 49 3.04 -8.04 -14.63
CA ILE A 49 1.78 -7.30 -14.43
C ILE A 49 0.68 -8.25 -13.95
N ALA A 50 0.50 -9.39 -14.64
CA ALA A 50 -0.51 -10.39 -14.29
C ALA A 50 -0.27 -10.97 -12.88
N LEU A 51 0.99 -11.31 -12.56
CA LEU A 51 1.38 -11.78 -11.23
C LEU A 51 1.12 -10.72 -10.16
N GLY A 52 1.41 -9.45 -10.47
CA GLY A 52 1.12 -8.31 -9.61
C GLY A 52 -0.36 -8.22 -9.26
N PHE A 53 -1.24 -8.21 -10.26
CA PHE A 53 -2.68 -8.18 -10.04
C PHE A 53 -3.19 -9.41 -9.27
N LEU A 54 -2.75 -10.62 -9.65
CA LEU A 54 -3.20 -11.86 -9.02
C LEU A 54 -2.85 -11.88 -7.52
N THR A 55 -1.61 -11.56 -7.18
CA THR A 55 -1.16 -11.52 -5.79
C THR A 55 -1.76 -10.34 -5.01
N ALA A 56 -2.01 -9.19 -5.65
CA ALA A 56 -2.71 -8.07 -5.04
C ALA A 56 -4.13 -8.47 -4.63
N LEU A 57 -4.90 -9.07 -5.55
CA LEU A 57 -6.28 -9.46 -5.32
C LEU A 57 -6.41 -10.53 -4.24
N LEU A 58 -5.47 -11.49 -4.20
CA LEU A 58 -5.42 -12.51 -3.16
C LEU A 58 -5.05 -11.94 -1.78
N SER A 59 -4.27 -10.85 -1.74
CA SER A 59 -3.90 -10.19 -0.48
C SER A 59 -4.99 -9.28 0.08
N LEU A 60 -5.98 -8.85 -0.70
CA LEU A 60 -6.99 -7.89 -0.25
C LEU A 60 -7.81 -8.43 0.93
N GLY A 61 -8.06 -7.59 1.92
CA GLY A 61 -8.92 -7.93 3.04
C GLY A 61 -10.39 -7.97 2.63
N ASP A 62 -11.02 -9.12 2.84
CA ASP A 62 -12.42 -9.34 2.53
C ASP A 62 -13.31 -9.00 3.73
N GLY A 63 -12.88 -9.31 4.96
CA GLY A 63 -13.67 -9.01 6.16
C GLY A 63 -13.05 -9.53 7.44
N VAL A 64 -13.71 -9.26 8.57
CA VAL A 64 -13.34 -9.80 9.88
C VAL A 64 -14.59 -10.34 10.55
N GLU A 65 -14.48 -11.55 11.10
CA GLU A 65 -15.52 -12.18 11.89
C GLU A 65 -15.00 -12.50 13.28
N VAL A 66 -15.87 -12.41 14.28
CA VAL A 66 -15.57 -12.86 15.64
C VAL A 66 -16.58 -13.94 15.98
N ARG A 67 -16.10 -15.17 16.19
CA ARG A 67 -16.94 -16.34 16.43
C ARG A 67 -16.27 -17.30 17.39
N GLY A 68 -16.99 -17.66 18.47
CA GLY A 68 -16.60 -18.76 19.36
C GLY A 68 -15.26 -18.54 20.04
N GLY A 69 -14.97 -17.33 20.52
CA GLY A 69 -13.68 -17.01 21.13
C GLY A 69 -12.55 -16.71 20.16
N ALA A 70 -12.75 -16.82 18.84
CA ALA A 70 -11.72 -16.58 17.85
C ALA A 70 -12.05 -15.41 16.91
N ILE A 71 -11.02 -14.71 16.45
CA ILE A 71 -11.12 -13.67 15.41
C ILE A 71 -10.66 -14.28 14.08
N VAL A 72 -11.54 -14.32 13.10
CA VAL A 72 -11.25 -14.82 11.76
C VAL A 72 -11.07 -13.65 10.80
N LEU A 73 -9.84 -13.44 10.35
CA LEU A 73 -9.48 -12.49 9.30
C LEU A 73 -9.62 -13.15 7.93
N ARG A 74 -10.41 -12.54 7.05
CA ARG A 74 -10.70 -13.07 5.70
C ARG A 74 -9.98 -12.24 4.63
N TYR A 75 -9.35 -12.92 3.68
CA TYR A 75 -8.62 -12.30 2.57
C TYR A 75 -8.96 -12.94 1.22
N GLY A 76 -8.89 -12.15 0.16
CA GLY A 76 -9.18 -12.54 -1.22
C GLY A 76 -10.31 -11.72 -1.84
N PHE A 77 -10.20 -11.40 -3.13
CA PHE A 77 -11.23 -10.76 -3.93
C PHE A 77 -11.42 -11.49 -5.27
N PRO A 78 -12.66 -11.69 -5.77
CA PRO A 78 -13.93 -11.27 -5.17
C PRO A 78 -14.47 -12.24 -4.10
N VAL A 79 -13.88 -13.43 -3.97
CA VAL A 79 -14.27 -14.45 -2.99
C VAL A 79 -13.14 -14.62 -1.98
N THR A 80 -13.48 -14.86 -0.71
CA THR A 80 -12.49 -15.18 0.33
C THR A 80 -11.69 -16.43 -0.06
N VAL A 81 -10.37 -16.31 -0.15
CA VAL A 81 -9.44 -17.41 -0.44
C VAL A 81 -8.71 -17.87 0.83
N PHE A 82 -8.31 -16.92 1.68
CA PHE A 82 -7.57 -17.22 2.91
C PHE A 82 -8.36 -16.81 4.15
N ARG A 83 -8.26 -17.63 5.18
CA ARG A 83 -8.78 -17.36 6.52
C ARG A 83 -7.67 -17.54 7.52
N LEU A 84 -7.41 -16.50 8.33
CA LEU A 84 -6.49 -16.55 9.46
C LEU A 84 -7.33 -16.48 10.73
N GLU A 85 -7.26 -17.52 11.54
CA GLU A 85 -7.96 -17.61 12.81
C GLU A 85 -7.00 -17.26 13.95
N LEU A 86 -7.40 -16.33 14.82
CA LEU A 86 -6.69 -15.94 16.01
C LEU A 86 -7.47 -16.40 17.23
N SER A 87 -6.87 -17.30 18.01
CA SER A 87 -7.50 -17.92 19.16
C SER A 87 -7.22 -17.17 20.46
N ASP A 88 -6.05 -16.54 20.62
CA ASP A 88 -5.55 -16.09 21.93
C ASP A 88 -5.07 -14.63 21.90
N VAL A 89 -5.99 -13.72 21.60
CA VAL A 89 -5.69 -12.28 21.53
C VAL A 89 -5.44 -11.71 22.92
N VAL A 90 -4.19 -11.30 23.17
CA VAL A 90 -3.72 -10.75 24.46
C VAL A 90 -3.88 -9.23 24.50
N SER A 91 -3.70 -8.54 23.38
CA SER A 91 -3.78 -7.08 23.35
C SER A 91 -4.47 -6.54 22.09
N VAL A 92 -5.23 -5.45 22.27
CA VAL A 92 -5.96 -4.76 21.21
C VAL A 92 -5.77 -3.27 21.39
N PHE A 93 -5.27 -2.58 20.37
CA PHE A 93 -5.07 -1.14 20.44
C PHE A 93 -5.33 -0.43 19.10
N ASN A 94 -5.88 0.78 19.19
CA ASN A 94 -6.05 1.67 18.04
C ASN A 94 -4.76 2.45 17.80
N VAL A 95 -4.08 2.18 16.68
CA VAL A 95 -2.77 2.79 16.37
C VAL A 95 -2.89 4.31 16.23
N ASN A 96 -4.06 4.81 15.81
CA ASN A 96 -4.29 6.24 15.63
C ASN A 96 -4.40 7.02 16.95
N GLU A 97 -4.61 6.35 18.08
CA GLU A 97 -4.71 6.97 19.41
C GLU A 97 -3.36 7.01 20.14
N LEU A 98 -2.36 6.28 19.66
CA LEU A 98 -1.01 6.29 20.23
C LEU A 98 -0.27 7.58 19.84
N ARG A 99 0.18 8.36 20.84
CA ARG A 99 0.97 9.61 20.66
C ARG A 99 2.20 9.45 19.77
N ARG A 100 2.77 8.24 19.68
CA ARG A 100 3.90 7.85 18.79
C ARG A 100 3.63 6.49 18.11
N GLY A 101 2.40 6.23 17.70
CA GLY A 101 2.08 5.01 16.94
C GLY A 101 2.89 4.94 15.64
N LYS A 102 3.70 3.89 15.49
CA LYS A 102 4.42 3.57 14.25
C LYS A 102 4.03 2.16 13.83
N LEU A 103 3.31 1.99 12.72
CA LEU A 103 3.02 0.66 12.15
C LEU A 103 4.31 -0.13 11.86
N VAL A 104 5.39 0.57 11.50
CA VAL A 104 6.75 0.00 11.38
C VAL A 104 7.23 -0.75 12.60
N LYS A 105 6.82 -0.36 13.81
CA LYS A 105 7.20 -1.10 15.02
C LYS A 105 6.67 -2.53 14.98
N TYR A 106 5.51 -2.72 14.36
CA TYR A 106 4.73 -3.96 14.37
C TYR A 106 4.92 -4.80 13.09
N PHE A 107 5.02 -4.19 11.90
CA PHE A 107 5.19 -4.95 10.63
C PHE A 107 6.42 -4.53 9.83
N LYS A 108 7.62 -4.68 10.41
CA LYS A 108 8.91 -4.33 9.78
C LYS A 108 9.11 -4.97 8.40
N SER A 109 8.59 -6.18 8.19
CA SER A 109 8.70 -6.92 6.92
C SER A 109 8.11 -6.17 5.72
N GLN A 110 7.17 -5.25 5.96
CA GLN A 110 6.52 -4.47 4.91
C GLN A 110 7.36 -3.30 4.40
N LEU A 111 8.43 -2.90 5.11
CA LEU A 111 9.36 -1.89 4.63
C LEU A 111 10.24 -2.38 3.48
N MET A 112 10.62 -3.66 3.49
CA MET A 112 11.54 -4.25 2.51
C MET A 112 11.10 -4.05 1.05
N PRO A 113 9.86 -4.39 0.64
CA PRO A 113 9.43 -4.18 -0.75
C PRO A 113 9.45 -2.69 -1.15
N PHE A 114 9.18 -1.76 -0.22
CA PHE A 114 9.24 -0.33 -0.52
C PHE A 114 10.66 0.14 -0.77
N ILE A 115 11.62 -0.30 0.04
CA ILE A 115 13.05 -0.01 -0.17
C ILE A 115 13.49 -0.55 -1.53
N LEU A 116 13.13 -1.80 -1.84
CA LEU A 116 13.50 -2.43 -3.11
C LEU A 116 12.96 -1.64 -4.31
N ILE A 117 11.71 -1.19 -4.23
CA ILE A 117 11.10 -0.36 -5.27
C ILE A 117 11.80 1.00 -5.42
N VAL A 118 12.14 1.65 -4.31
CA VAL A 118 12.84 2.94 -4.35
C VAL A 118 14.19 2.80 -5.07
N LEU A 119 14.85 1.65 -4.91
CA LEU A 119 16.14 1.35 -5.51
C LEU A 119 16.08 0.83 -6.96
N LEU A 120 14.91 0.39 -7.46
CA LEU A 120 14.77 -0.15 -8.82
C LEU A 120 15.23 0.85 -9.92
N PRO A 121 14.84 2.14 -9.88
CA PRO A 121 15.33 3.15 -10.82
C PRO A 121 16.85 3.34 -10.89
N PRO A 122 17.58 3.58 -9.78
CA PRO A 122 19.04 3.66 -9.85
C PRO A 122 19.68 2.33 -10.27
N LEU A 123 19.13 1.18 -9.87
CA LEU A 123 19.59 -0.13 -10.34
C LEU A 123 19.49 -0.26 -11.87
N TYR A 124 18.40 0.21 -12.48
CA TYR A 124 18.27 0.22 -13.95
C TYR A 124 19.38 1.04 -14.62
N THR A 125 19.67 2.23 -14.10
CA THR A 125 20.74 3.09 -14.67
C THR A 125 22.12 2.47 -14.53
N LEU A 126 22.40 1.77 -13.42
CA LEU A 126 23.64 1.05 -13.19
C LEU A 126 23.81 -0.13 -14.16
N VAL A 127 22.73 -0.89 -14.41
CA VAL A 127 22.77 -2.08 -15.28
C VAL A 127 22.85 -1.71 -16.76
N CYS A 128 22.08 -0.72 -17.20
CA CYS A 128 22.02 -0.35 -18.62
C CYS A 128 23.18 0.55 -19.07
N GLY A 129 23.89 1.19 -18.13
CA GLY A 129 25.04 2.06 -18.41
C GLY A 129 24.74 3.27 -19.30
N LYS A 130 23.46 3.58 -19.55
CA LYS A 130 22.99 4.67 -20.41
C LYS A 130 21.84 5.41 -19.73
N PRO A 131 21.77 6.74 -19.85
CA PRO A 131 20.62 7.50 -19.36
C PRO A 131 19.35 7.06 -20.11
N ALA A 132 18.26 6.85 -19.36
CA ALA A 132 16.97 6.53 -19.97
C ALA A 132 16.49 7.68 -20.85
N ASN A 133 15.74 7.36 -21.91
CA ASN A 133 15.09 8.40 -22.71
C ASN A 133 14.24 9.29 -21.78
N PRO A 134 14.37 10.63 -21.82
CA PRO A 134 13.67 11.55 -20.94
C PRO A 134 12.15 11.35 -20.87
N ALA A 135 11.51 10.85 -21.94
CA ALA A 135 10.08 10.55 -21.96
C ALA A 135 9.67 9.46 -20.94
N TYR A 136 10.60 8.61 -20.51
CA TYR A 136 10.37 7.56 -19.53
C TYR A 136 10.66 7.99 -18.09
N ILE A 137 11.14 9.21 -17.86
CA ILE A 137 11.42 9.73 -16.52
C ILE A 137 10.21 9.60 -15.58
N PRO A 138 8.96 9.94 -15.96
CA PRO A 138 7.81 9.75 -15.10
C PRO A 138 7.61 8.28 -14.68
N TRP A 139 7.79 7.36 -15.62
CA TRP A 139 7.66 5.92 -15.37
C TRP A 139 8.74 5.39 -14.44
N ILE A 140 9.94 5.93 -14.54
CA ILE A 140 11.07 5.59 -13.66
C ILE A 140 10.83 6.15 -12.26
N ILE A 141 10.35 7.39 -12.12
CA ILE A 141 10.11 8.02 -10.81
C ILE A 141 8.91 7.41 -10.10
N LEU A 142 7.88 6.99 -10.84
CA LEU A 142 6.60 6.55 -10.28
C LEU A 142 6.73 5.44 -9.23
N PRO A 143 7.47 4.33 -9.46
CA PRO A 143 7.71 3.31 -8.44
C PRO A 143 8.41 3.89 -7.20
N SER A 144 9.50 4.64 -7.35
CA SER A 144 10.23 5.18 -6.19
C SER A 144 9.39 6.14 -5.35
N LEU A 145 8.63 7.02 -6.01
CA LEU A 145 7.74 7.93 -5.29
C LEU A 145 6.64 7.17 -4.56
N LEU A 146 6.08 6.14 -5.19
CA LEU A 146 5.08 5.26 -4.60
C LEU A 146 5.62 4.51 -3.39
N GLY A 147 6.81 3.90 -3.53
CA GLY A 147 7.50 3.22 -2.43
C GLY A 147 7.81 4.16 -1.28
N LEU A 148 8.28 5.39 -1.56
CA LEU A 148 8.59 6.39 -0.54
C LEU A 148 7.34 6.87 0.19
N LEU A 149 6.25 7.17 -0.52
CA LEU A 149 4.99 7.59 0.10
C LEU A 149 4.36 6.48 0.94
N LEU A 150 4.39 5.23 0.47
CA LEU A 150 3.92 4.08 1.23
C LEU A 150 4.81 3.80 2.45
N MET A 151 6.13 3.92 2.31
CA MET A 151 7.08 3.79 3.40
C MET A 151 6.86 4.85 4.48
N LEU A 152 6.70 6.11 4.08
CA LEU A 152 6.34 7.17 5.00
C LEU A 152 5.00 6.85 5.68
N TYR A 153 4.02 6.33 4.92
CA TYR A 153 2.68 6.00 5.45
C TYR A 153 2.75 4.96 6.54
N PHE A 154 3.61 3.99 6.32
CA PHE A 154 3.85 2.91 7.24
C PHE A 154 4.69 3.35 8.46
N THR A 155 5.62 4.29 8.28
CA THR A 155 6.59 4.72 9.32
C THR A 155 6.01 5.71 10.33
N PHE A 156 5.11 6.58 9.89
CA PHE A 156 4.56 7.64 10.72
C PHE A 156 3.04 7.51 10.74
N THR A 157 2.42 7.15 11.86
CA THR A 157 0.96 6.83 11.87
C THR A 157 0.12 7.86 12.64
N ALA A 158 0.73 8.96 13.12
CA ALA A 158 0.07 9.97 13.97
C ALA A 158 -0.85 10.96 13.20
N LYS A 159 -1.74 11.67 13.88
CA LYS A 159 -2.60 12.74 13.29
C LYS A 159 -1.81 13.80 12.50
N THR A 160 -0.64 14.20 13.00
CA THR A 160 0.27 15.15 12.35
C THR A 160 0.80 14.66 11.00
N TYR A 161 0.78 13.35 10.78
CA TYR A 161 1.32 12.71 9.58
C TYR A 161 0.34 12.72 8.39
N ARG A 162 -0.97 12.67 8.63
CA ARG A 162 -1.97 12.77 7.55
C ARG A 162 -1.95 14.15 6.90
N GLU A 163 -1.73 15.18 7.72
CA GLU A 163 -1.51 16.55 7.26
C GLU A 163 -0.22 16.65 6.42
N LEU A 164 0.85 15.97 6.85
CA LEU A 164 2.12 15.90 6.11
C LEU A 164 1.94 15.19 4.76
N LEU A 165 1.26 14.03 4.71
CA LEU A 165 0.96 13.34 3.45
C LEU A 165 0.12 14.16 2.50
N ARG A 166 -0.89 14.89 3.02
CA ARG A 166 -1.71 15.78 2.21
C ARG A 166 -0.88 16.93 1.63
N ARG A 167 0.07 17.46 2.40
CA ARG A 167 1.01 18.50 1.93
C ARG A 167 2.01 17.94 0.91
N ILE A 168 2.58 16.76 1.14
CA ILE A 168 3.52 16.13 0.20
C ILE A 168 2.79 15.75 -1.09
N SER A 169 1.61 15.13 -1.03
CA SER A 169 0.81 14.81 -2.22
C SER A 169 0.39 16.07 -2.98
N GLY A 170 -0.01 17.12 -2.28
CA GLY A 170 -0.23 18.44 -2.87
C GLY A 170 1.01 18.99 -3.58
N ALA A 171 2.18 18.95 -2.92
CA ALA A 171 3.45 19.38 -3.48
C ALA A 171 3.86 18.58 -4.73
N VAL A 172 3.65 17.25 -4.70
CA VAL A 172 3.84 16.37 -5.86
C VAL A 172 2.92 16.79 -7.00
N CYS A 173 1.63 16.99 -6.75
CA CYS A 173 0.69 17.42 -7.78
C CYS A 173 1.09 18.78 -8.39
N THR A 174 1.53 19.74 -7.58
CA THR A 174 1.99 21.05 -8.08
C THR A 174 3.30 20.97 -8.86
N SER A 175 4.18 20.03 -8.52
CA SER A 175 5.48 19.86 -9.19
C SER A 175 5.41 19.07 -10.50
N LEU A 176 4.26 18.45 -10.83
CA LEU A 176 4.05 17.75 -12.11
C LEU A 176 4.25 18.66 -13.33
N ALA A 177 3.77 19.91 -13.27
CA ALA A 177 3.94 20.87 -14.35
C ALA A 177 5.42 21.22 -14.56
N LEU A 178 6.16 21.43 -13.46
CA LEU A 178 7.61 21.64 -13.51
C LEU A 178 8.33 20.41 -14.07
N LEU A 179 7.93 19.20 -13.66
CA LEU A 179 8.49 17.96 -14.16
C LEU A 179 8.26 17.80 -15.67
N GLY A 180 7.06 18.10 -16.17
CA GLY A 180 6.76 18.10 -17.61
C GLY A 180 7.60 19.09 -18.40
N PHE A 181 7.84 20.29 -17.84
CA PHE A 181 8.75 21.27 -18.44
C PHE A 181 10.20 20.76 -18.49
N VAL A 182 10.72 20.20 -17.39
CA VAL A 182 12.06 19.61 -17.34
C VAL A 182 12.23 18.49 -18.36
N ILE A 183 11.26 17.58 -18.46
CA ILE A 183 11.27 16.50 -19.46
C ILE A 183 11.35 17.07 -20.88
N SER A 184 10.58 18.11 -21.17
CA SER A 184 10.57 18.76 -22.48
C SER A 184 11.92 19.40 -22.83
N VAL A 185 12.57 20.06 -21.86
CA VAL A 185 13.91 20.65 -22.03
C VAL A 185 14.97 19.56 -22.24
N MET A 186 14.96 18.52 -21.40
CA MET A 186 15.91 17.40 -21.51
C MET A 186 15.77 16.63 -22.82
N TYR A 187 14.54 16.44 -23.29
CA TYR A 187 14.28 15.78 -24.57
C TYR A 187 14.87 16.59 -25.73
N ARG A 188 14.66 17.93 -25.73
CA ARG A 188 15.24 18.81 -26.75
C ARG A 188 16.76 18.81 -26.73
N GLN A 189 17.38 18.79 -25.56
CA GLN A 189 18.84 18.72 -25.42
C GLN A 189 19.40 17.39 -25.94
N SER A 190 18.67 16.28 -25.74
CA SER A 190 19.14 14.93 -26.09
C SER A 190 18.93 14.59 -27.57
N TYR A 191 17.82 15.03 -28.16
CA TYR A 191 17.39 14.64 -29.51
C TYR A 191 17.37 15.79 -30.52
N GLY A 192 17.72 17.01 -30.11
CA GLY A 192 17.75 18.21 -30.96
C GLY A 192 16.38 18.70 -31.44
N SER A 193 15.31 17.97 -31.13
CA SER A 193 13.94 18.22 -31.58
C SER A 193 12.99 18.32 -30.38
N SER A 194 11.82 18.91 -30.60
CA SER A 194 10.81 19.06 -29.55
C SER A 194 10.16 17.71 -29.24
N ILE A 195 9.79 17.46 -27.97
CA ILE A 195 8.99 16.27 -27.64
C ILE A 195 7.62 16.28 -28.34
N PHE A 196 7.11 17.46 -28.68
CA PHE A 196 5.86 17.61 -29.41
C PHE A 196 5.92 17.13 -30.86
N SER A 197 7.12 16.99 -31.45
CA SER A 197 7.27 16.40 -32.78
C SER A 197 7.30 14.86 -32.78
N ASP A 198 7.49 14.22 -31.63
CA ASP A 198 7.53 12.76 -31.49
C ASP A 198 6.32 12.27 -30.67
N VAL A 199 5.23 11.98 -31.39
CA VAL A 199 3.92 11.60 -30.80
C VAL A 199 4.03 10.40 -29.84
N PRO A 200 4.73 9.29 -30.17
CA PRO A 200 4.96 8.18 -29.23
C PRO A 200 5.60 8.61 -27.90
N SER A 201 6.66 9.41 -27.94
CA SER A 201 7.36 9.86 -26.73
C SER A 201 6.52 10.83 -25.91
N LEU A 202 5.78 11.71 -26.57
CA LEU A 202 4.83 12.62 -25.91
C LEU A 202 3.73 11.84 -25.17
N LEU A 203 3.13 10.85 -25.83
CA LEU A 203 2.10 10.00 -25.22
C LEU A 203 2.64 9.27 -23.99
N MET A 204 3.83 8.69 -24.08
CA MET A 204 4.47 8.03 -22.95
C MET A 204 4.67 8.96 -21.76
N ALA A 205 5.15 10.19 -22.00
CA ALA A 205 5.34 11.18 -20.95
C ALA A 205 4.00 11.60 -20.31
N LEU A 206 2.97 11.85 -21.12
CA LEU A 206 1.64 12.23 -20.64
C LEU A 206 0.96 11.13 -19.81
N VAL A 207 1.01 9.88 -20.26
CA VAL A 207 0.46 8.75 -19.50
C VAL A 207 1.20 8.59 -18.17
N GLY A 208 2.53 8.71 -18.17
CA GLY A 208 3.31 8.62 -16.94
C GLY A 208 2.99 9.76 -15.95
N LEU A 209 2.89 11.00 -16.43
CA LEU A 209 2.54 12.16 -15.60
C LEU A 209 1.11 12.08 -15.04
N THR A 210 0.15 11.64 -15.85
CA THR A 210 -1.25 11.47 -15.42
C THR A 210 -1.39 10.37 -14.38
N LEU A 211 -0.70 9.23 -14.54
CA LEU A 211 -0.65 8.17 -13.53
C LEU A 211 -0.04 8.66 -12.21
N LEU A 212 1.06 9.43 -12.29
CA LEU A 212 1.73 9.97 -11.11
C LEU A 212 0.83 10.97 -10.35
N GLY A 213 0.09 11.81 -11.07
CA GLY A 213 -0.92 12.71 -10.51
C GLY A 213 -2.12 11.99 -9.92
N ALA A 214 -2.71 11.03 -10.65
CA ALA A 214 -3.84 10.23 -10.19
C ALA A 214 -3.48 9.47 -8.91
N PHE A 215 -2.29 8.87 -8.86
CA PHE A 215 -1.80 8.17 -7.69
C PHE A 215 -1.62 9.10 -6.49
N SER A 216 -0.99 10.26 -6.67
CA SER A 216 -0.84 11.27 -5.61
C SER A 216 -2.19 11.73 -5.05
N ALA A 217 -3.17 11.97 -5.93
CA ALA A 217 -4.52 12.35 -5.55
C ALA A 217 -5.24 11.24 -4.77
N ILE A 218 -5.16 9.99 -5.23
CA ILE A 218 -5.73 8.82 -4.55
C ILE A 218 -5.13 8.66 -3.14
N LEU A 219 -3.81 8.82 -3.00
CA LEU A 219 -3.16 8.79 -1.68
C LEU A 219 -3.63 9.93 -0.78
N ALA A 220 -3.80 11.14 -1.30
CA ALA A 220 -4.33 12.27 -0.54
C ALA A 220 -5.74 11.98 -0.01
N ILE A 221 -6.57 11.31 -0.81
CA ILE A 221 -7.94 10.91 -0.44
C ILE A 221 -7.93 9.76 0.58
N LEU A 222 -7.13 8.71 0.33
CA LEU A 222 -7.00 7.53 1.20
C LEU A 222 -6.34 7.83 2.54
N ALA A 223 -5.51 8.88 2.63
CA ALA A 223 -5.00 9.39 3.90
C ALA A 223 -6.11 9.90 4.85
N GLY A 224 -7.37 9.96 4.39
CA GLY A 224 -8.54 10.29 5.18
C GLY A 224 -8.89 9.27 6.28
N LYS A 225 -9.03 9.76 7.51
CA LYS A 225 -9.83 9.31 8.68
C LYS A 225 -10.12 7.82 8.97
N ARG A 226 -9.50 6.81 8.35
CA ARG A 226 -9.77 5.40 8.67
C ARG A 226 -8.93 4.89 9.86
N PRO A 227 -9.53 4.41 10.95
CA PRO A 227 -8.81 3.77 12.05
C PRO A 227 -8.17 2.43 11.66
N ILE A 228 -6.99 2.19 12.22
CA ILE A 228 -6.26 0.93 12.11
C ILE A 228 -6.10 0.39 13.52
N ILE A 229 -6.64 -0.81 13.72
CA ILE A 229 -6.65 -1.55 14.97
C ILE A 229 -5.60 -2.65 14.83
N VAL A 230 -4.72 -2.77 15.82
CA VAL A 230 -3.75 -3.87 15.88
C VAL A 230 -4.17 -4.84 16.97
N LEU A 231 -4.10 -6.12 16.62
CA LEU A 231 -4.34 -7.27 17.48
C LEU A 231 -3.00 -7.95 17.74
N GLU A 232 -2.73 -8.31 18.99
CA GLU A 232 -1.56 -9.10 19.40
C GLU A 232 -2.01 -10.43 19.94
N ASP A 233 -1.41 -11.50 19.45
CA ASP A 233 -1.63 -12.89 19.88
C ASP A 233 -0.67 -13.28 21.01
N SER A 234 -0.94 -14.40 21.70
CA SER A 234 -0.12 -14.89 22.83
C SER A 234 1.33 -15.20 22.44
N GLU A 235 1.57 -15.53 21.18
CA GLU A 235 2.89 -15.75 20.59
C GLU A 235 3.66 -14.44 20.24
N GLY A 236 3.09 -13.27 20.56
CA GLY A 236 3.68 -11.95 20.22
C GLY A 236 3.56 -11.59 18.73
N LYS A 237 2.68 -12.26 18.00
CA LYS A 237 2.38 -11.95 16.59
C LYS A 237 1.35 -10.82 16.50
N PHE A 238 1.62 -9.87 15.61
CA PHE A 238 0.72 -8.74 15.37
C PHE A 238 -0.15 -8.99 14.14
N TYR A 239 -1.37 -8.48 14.15
CA TYR A 239 -2.31 -8.49 13.03
C TYR A 239 -3.01 -7.13 12.96
N ALA A 240 -3.47 -6.74 11.77
CA ALA A 240 -4.06 -5.42 11.56
C ALA A 240 -5.45 -5.50 10.93
N VAL A 241 -6.33 -4.62 11.41
CA VAL A 241 -7.73 -4.52 11.02
C VAL A 241 -8.04 -3.04 10.74
N GLY A 242 -8.56 -2.75 9.56
CA GLY A 242 -9.02 -1.42 9.17
C GLY A 242 -10.50 -1.24 9.49
N ALA A 243 -10.89 -0.05 9.92
CA ALA A 243 -12.29 0.32 10.17
C ALA A 243 -12.67 1.57 9.37
N ILE A 244 -13.96 1.70 9.01
CA ILE A 244 -14.47 2.85 8.23
C ILE A 244 -14.32 4.15 9.03
N ASP A 245 -14.68 4.12 10.32
CA ASP A 245 -14.70 5.28 11.22
C ASP A 245 -14.35 4.89 12.67
N GLY A 246 -14.23 5.91 13.53
CA GLY A 246 -13.91 5.72 14.95
C GLY A 246 -14.94 4.91 15.71
N GLU A 247 -16.23 5.04 15.37
CA GLU A 247 -17.32 4.33 16.03
C GLU A 247 -17.28 2.83 15.73
N ALA A 248 -17.04 2.46 14.47
CA ALA A 248 -16.82 1.08 14.04
C ALA A 248 -15.58 0.49 14.72
N ALA A 249 -14.51 1.27 14.87
CA ALA A 249 -13.32 0.82 15.58
C ALA A 249 -13.59 0.56 17.06
N SER A 250 -14.24 1.49 17.78
CA SER A 250 -14.59 1.29 19.19
C SER A 250 -15.55 0.13 19.38
N SER A 251 -16.51 -0.05 18.48
CA SER A 251 -17.46 -1.17 18.50
C SER A 251 -16.74 -2.51 18.32
N PHE A 252 -15.80 -2.59 17.38
CA PHE A 252 -14.99 -3.78 17.15
C PHE A 252 -14.13 -4.11 18.37
N ILE A 253 -13.43 -3.12 18.95
CA ILE A 253 -12.60 -3.32 20.15
C ILE A 253 -13.43 -3.84 21.32
N LYS A 254 -14.60 -3.27 21.58
CA LYS A 254 -15.51 -3.74 22.65
C LYS A 254 -15.95 -5.19 22.43
N LEU A 255 -16.22 -5.56 21.19
CA LEU A 255 -16.63 -6.92 20.83
C LEU A 255 -15.49 -7.92 21.09
N VAL A 256 -14.27 -7.58 20.68
CA VAL A 256 -13.10 -8.41 20.94
C VAL A 256 -12.82 -8.54 22.44
N LEU A 257 -12.85 -7.42 23.19
CA LEU A 257 -12.61 -7.45 24.64
C LEU A 257 -13.64 -8.31 25.38
N ARG A 258 -14.93 -8.23 25.02
CA ARG A 258 -15.97 -9.07 25.61
C ARG A 258 -15.67 -10.55 25.41
N GLU A 259 -15.22 -10.92 24.21
CA GLU A 259 -14.93 -12.31 23.88
C GLU A 259 -13.67 -12.81 24.61
N VAL A 260 -12.60 -12.00 24.67
CA VAL A 260 -11.37 -12.33 25.40
C VAL A 260 -11.63 -12.50 26.90
N VAL A 261 -12.41 -11.59 27.51
CA VAL A 261 -12.75 -11.68 28.95
C VAL A 261 -13.60 -12.91 29.25
N SER A 262 -14.57 -13.24 28.39
CA SER A 262 -15.41 -14.44 28.59
C SER A 262 -14.63 -15.76 28.59
N ARG A 263 -13.48 -15.81 27.91
CA ARG A 263 -12.58 -16.97 27.95
C ARG A 263 -11.82 -17.07 29.28
N VAL A 264 -11.34 -15.94 29.81
CA VAL A 264 -10.62 -15.92 31.10
C VAL A 264 -11.53 -16.47 32.20
N GLU A 265 -12.78 -16.01 32.26
CA GLU A 265 -13.78 -16.48 33.24
C GLU A 265 -14.16 -17.95 33.07
N ALA A 266 -14.12 -18.50 31.85
CA ALA A 266 -14.40 -19.92 31.58
C ALA A 266 -13.21 -20.86 31.87
N SER A 267 -12.01 -20.30 32.05
CA SER A 267 -10.76 -21.04 32.32
C SER A 267 -10.32 -21.03 33.79
N THR A 268 -11.01 -20.27 34.63
CA THR A 268 -10.91 -20.25 36.11
C THR A 268 -12.01 -21.08 36.75
#